data_AF-A0A445DD35-F1
#
_entry.id   AF-A0A445DD35-F1
#
_cell.length_a   1.000
_cell.length_b   1.000
_cell.length_c   1.000
_cell.angle_alpha   90.00
_cell.angle_beta   90.00
_cell.angle_gamma   90.00
#
_symmetry.space_group_name_H-M   'P 1'
#
loop_
_entity.id
_entity.type
_entity.pdbx_description
1 polymer ?
#
loop_
_entity_poly.entity_id
_entity_poly.type
_entity_poly.pdbx_seq_one_letter_code
_entity_poly.pdbx_strand_id
1 'polypeptide(L)'
;MKFNTKIDFKEAVRQYCIQEDRRVRFKKNDNVRCRALCRGEECPWVIYISKDSEIVCWQVKTFNDDHTCPRETKNKLANRG
;
A
#
# COMPACT_ATOMS: atom_id res chain seq x y z
N MET A 1 7.46 11.34 -3.48
CA MET A 1 7.67 10.75 -2.14
C MET A 1 8.84 9.78 -2.18
N LYS A 2 9.73 9.85 -1.18
CA LYS A 2 10.90 8.97 -1.01
C LYS A 2 10.88 8.36 0.39
N PHE A 3 11.41 7.14 0.52
CA PHE A 3 11.57 6.42 1.78
C PHE A 3 13.03 6.00 1.94
N ASN A 4 13.55 6.03 3.15
CA ASN A 4 14.91 5.59 3.42
C ASN A 4 15.00 4.06 3.35
N THR A 5 13.98 3.38 3.89
CA THR A 5 13.92 1.93 3.88
C THR A 5 12.61 1.41 3.28
N LYS A 6 12.64 0.14 2.88
CA LYS A 6 11.45 -0.60 2.46
C LYS A 6 10.46 -0.81 3.61
N ILE A 7 10.94 -0.78 4.86
CA ILE A 7 10.11 -0.91 6.06
C ILE A 7 9.27 0.36 6.22
N ASP A 8 9.89 1.54 6.11
CA ASP A 8 9.18 2.83 6.17
C ASP A 8 8.05 2.89 5.15
N PHE A 9 8.30 2.42 3.92
CA PHE A 9 7.26 2.33 2.89
C PHE A 9 6.11 1.41 3.31
N LYS A 10 6.41 0.21 3.81
CA LYS A 10 5.37 -0.74 4.21
C LYS A 10 4.53 -0.20 5.36
N GLU A 11 5.15 0.46 6.33
CA GLU A 11 4.48 1.10 7.45
C GLU A 11 3.60 2.26 6.97
N ALA A 12 4.10 3.14 6.12
CA ALA A 12 3.31 4.24 5.56
C ALA A 12 2.09 3.74 4.78
N VAL A 13 2.27 2.70 3.95
CA VAL A 13 1.16 2.06 3.23
C VAL A 13 0.16 1.43 4.20
N ARG A 14 0.63 0.76 5.27
CA ARG A 14 -0.26 0.18 6.30
C ARG A 14 -1.08 1.26 7.01
N GLN A 15 -0.45 2.33 7.46
CA GLN A 15 -1.14 3.44 8.15
C GLN A 15 -2.18 4.09 7.24
N TYR A 16 -1.82 4.38 5.99
CA TYR A 16 -2.75 4.89 4.98
C TYR A 16 -3.97 3.97 4.80
N CYS A 17 -3.73 2.66 4.70
CA CYS A 17 -4.79 1.67 4.53
C CYS A 17 -5.70 1.54 5.75
N ILE A 18 -5.16 1.68 6.96
CA ILE A 18 -5.95 1.70 8.20
C ILE A 18 -6.85 2.94 8.24
N GLN A 19 -6.32 4.11 7.89
CA GLN A 19 -7.08 5.37 7.86
C GLN A 19 -8.21 5.34 6.83
N GLU A 20 -7.95 4.80 5.63
CA GLU A 20 -8.95 4.69 4.56
C GLU A 20 -9.87 3.47 4.70
N ASP A 21 -9.65 2.63 5.72
CA ASP A 21 -10.40 1.39 5.96
C ASP A 21 -10.36 0.46 4.72
N ARG A 22 -9.16 0.36 4.12
CA ARG A 22 -8.85 -0.41 2.92
C ARG A 22 -7.88 -1.53 3.26
N ARG A 23 -8.05 -2.69 2.61
CA ARG A 23 -7.05 -3.76 2.69
C ARG A 23 -6.20 -3.79 1.43
N VAL A 24 -4.89 -3.96 1.62
CA VAL A 24 -3.91 -4.10 0.54
C VAL A 24 -3.12 -5.40 0.66
N ARG A 25 -2.46 -5.78 -0.43
CA ARG A 25 -1.53 -6.90 -0.52
C ARG A 25 -0.25 -6.46 -1.23
N PHE A 26 0.89 -6.92 -0.74
CA PHE A 26 2.18 -6.71 -1.40
C PHE A 26 2.43 -7.86 -2.37
N LYS A 27 2.54 -7.58 -3.68
CA LYS A 27 2.65 -8.63 -4.74
C LYS A 27 4.08 -8.80 -5.24
N LYS A 28 4.80 -7.70 -5.47
CA LYS A 28 6.23 -7.72 -5.83
C LYS A 28 6.97 -7.13 -4.66
N ASN A 29 7.79 -7.92 -3.98
CA ASN A 29 8.47 -7.54 -2.75
C ASN A 29 9.92 -8.01 -2.79
N ASP A 30 10.64 -7.73 -3.87
CA ASP A 30 12.04 -8.13 -4.04
C ASP A 30 13.00 -7.00 -3.58
N ASN A 31 14.31 -7.19 -3.69
CA ASN A 31 15.31 -6.29 -3.09
C ASN A 31 15.45 -4.93 -3.78
N VAL A 32 14.81 -4.76 -4.94
CA VAL A 32 14.91 -3.53 -5.75
C VAL A 32 13.55 -2.88 -6.05
N ARG A 33 12.42 -3.58 -5.86
CA ARG A 33 11.10 -2.99 -6.05
C ARG A 33 10.07 -3.54 -5.07
N CYS A 34 9.09 -2.70 -4.73
CA CYS A 34 7.94 -3.09 -3.95
C CYS A 34 6.65 -2.59 -4.62
N ARG A 35 5.62 -3.44 -4.69
CA ARG A 35 4.30 -3.09 -5.23
C ARG A 35 3.22 -3.53 -4.26
N ALA A 36 2.39 -2.58 -3.83
CA ALA A 36 1.16 -2.85 -3.09
C ALA A 36 -0.05 -2.61 -4.00
N LEU A 37 -1.05 -3.48 -3.86
CA LEU A 37 -2.30 -3.46 -4.61
C LEU A 37 -3.46 -3.55 -3.62
N CYS A 38 -4.59 -2.95 -3.94
CA CYS A 38 -5.80 -3.16 -3.15
C CYS A 38 -6.24 -4.64 -3.24
N ARG A 39 -6.89 -5.12 -2.18
CA ARG A 39 -7.50 -6.45 -2.14
C ARG A 39 -8.89 -6.50 -2.76
N GLY A 40 -9.54 -5.35 -2.97
CA GLY A 40 -10.82 -5.29 -3.68
C GLY A 40 -10.68 -5.86 -5.08
N GLU A 41 -11.70 -6.59 -5.53
CA GLU A 41 -11.78 -7.08 -6.90
C GLU A 41 -11.83 -5.89 -7.86
N GLU A 42 -11.07 -5.99 -8.95
CA GLU A 42 -10.99 -4.98 -10.02
C GLU A 42 -10.64 -3.56 -9.55
N CYS A 43 -10.06 -3.42 -8.35
CA CYS A 43 -9.67 -2.13 -7.82
C CYS A 43 -8.37 -1.65 -8.48
N PRO A 44 -8.36 -0.46 -9.12
CA PRO A 44 -7.20 0.03 -9.84
C PRO A 44 -6.13 0.59 -8.90
N TRP A 45 -6.42 0.73 -7.60
CA TRP A 45 -5.48 1.25 -6.62
C TRP A 45 -4.18 0.46 -6.60
N VAL A 46 -3.08 1.19 -6.75
CA VAL A 46 -1.73 0.62 -6.78
C VAL A 46 -0.71 1.64 -6.33
N ILE A 47 0.26 1.17 -5.55
CA ILE A 47 1.48 1.91 -5.30
C ILE A 47 2.69 1.05 -5.63
N TYR A 48 3.62 1.64 -6.38
CA TYR A 48 4.84 1.01 -6.85
C TYR A 48 6.04 1.88 -6.46
N ILE A 49 7.00 1.27 -5.78
CA ILE A 49 8.29 1.87 -5.45
C ILE A 49 9.43 1.06 -6.04
N SER A 50 10.52 1.74 -6.36
CA SER A 50 11.79 1.12 -6.73
C SER A 50 12.93 1.71 -5.90
N LYS A 51 13.95 0.90 -5.65
CA LYS A 51 15.22 1.34 -5.08
C LYS A 51 15.97 2.14 -6.13
N ASP A 52 16.38 3.33 -5.77
CA ASP A 52 17.25 4.20 -6.52
C ASP A 52 18.70 3.73 -6.30
N SER A 53 19.42 3.44 -7.39
CA SER A 53 20.77 2.88 -7.34
C SER A 53 21.82 3.92 -6.96
N GLU A 54 21.54 5.21 -7.16
CA GLU A 54 22.50 6.30 -6.95
C GLU A 54 22.44 6.84 -5.50
N ILE A 55 21.23 6.92 -4.93
CA ILE A 55 20.98 7.61 -3.66
C ILE A 55 20.59 6.64 -2.53
N VAL A 56 20.59 5.32 -2.78
CA VAL A 56 20.23 4.27 -1.80
C VAL A 56 18.87 4.55 -1.12
N CYS A 57 17.92 5.12 -1.84
CA CYS A 57 16.59 5.43 -1.32
C CYS A 57 15.50 4.69 -2.12
N TRP A 58 14.30 4.61 -1.57
CA TRP A 58 13.14 3.99 -2.21
C TRP A 58 12.19 5.08 -2.70
N GLN A 59 11.97 5.17 -4.00
CA GLN A 59 11.15 6.22 -4.60
C GLN A 59 9.82 5.65 -5.11
N VAL A 60 8.73 6.39 -4.89
CA VAL A 60 7.44 6.13 -5.55
C VAL A 60 7.56 6.44 -7.04
N LYS A 61 7.34 5.42 -7.87
CA LYS A 61 7.35 5.49 -9.33
C LYS A 61 5.94 5.47 -9.92
N THR A 62 4.99 4.83 -9.23
CA THR A 62 3.58 4.84 -9.61
C THR A 62 2.74 4.91 -8.37
N PHE A 63 1.76 5.79 -8.36
CA PHE A 63 0.72 5.85 -7.34
C PHE A 63 -0.60 6.16 -8.04
N ASN A 64 -1.51 5.19 -8.04
CA ASN A 64 -2.89 5.40 -8.40
C ASN A 64 -3.71 5.26 -7.13
N ASP A 65 -4.33 6.36 -6.72
CA ASP A 65 -5.12 6.43 -5.51
C ASP A 65 -6.62 6.19 -5.75
N ASP A 66 -7.01 5.89 -6.99
CA ASP A 66 -8.39 5.60 -7.31
C ASP A 66 -8.82 4.24 -6.74
N HIS A 67 -9.89 4.27 -5.93
CA HIS A 67 -10.50 3.11 -5.33
C HIS A 67 -11.93 2.92 -5.85
N THR A 68 -12.15 1.87 -6.64
CA THR A 68 -13.49 1.45 -7.10
C THR A 68 -14.16 0.45 -6.15
N CYS A 69 -13.43 -0.11 -5.19
CA CYS A 69 -13.97 -1.07 -4.24
C CYS A 69 -14.75 -0.37 -3.10
N PRO A 70 -15.67 -1.06 -2.40
CA PRO A 70 -16.28 -0.56 -1.18
C PRO A 70 -15.29 -0.52 -0.01
N ARG A 71 -15.48 0.42 0.93
CA ARG A 71 -14.71 0.47 2.19
C ARG A 71 -15.04 -0.77 3.03
N GLU A 72 -14.05 -1.39 3.66
CA GLU A 72 -14.27 -2.59 4.47
C GLU A 72 -14.63 -2.24 5.92
N THR A 73 -15.81 -1.63 6.15
CA THR A 73 -16.26 -1.22 7.50
C THR A 73 -16.51 -2.38 8.48
N LYS A 74 -16.29 -3.63 8.05
CA LYS A 74 -16.39 -4.82 8.90
C LYS A 74 -15.13 -4.97 9.76
N ASN A 75 -15.02 -4.11 10.77
CA ASN A 75 -14.46 -4.53 12.05
C ASN A 75 -15.35 -5.66 12.58
N LYS A 76 -14.85 -6.91 12.57
CA LYS A 76 -15.54 -8.09 13.15
C LYS A 76 -15.76 -8.00 14.69
N LEU A 77 -15.52 -6.83 15.29
CA LEU A 77 -15.75 -6.56 16.72
C LEU A 77 -16.97 -5.67 16.99
N ALA A 78 -17.67 -5.17 15.96
CA ALA A 78 -18.88 -4.36 16.14
C ALA A 78 -20.15 -5.21 16.31
N ASN A 79 -20.08 -6.28 17.12
CA ASN A 79 -21.24 -6.99 17.65
C ASN A 79 -20.91 -7.48 19.06
N ARG A 80 -21.10 -6.62 20.05
CA ARG A 80 -21.61 -7.02 21.36
C ARG A 80 -22.79 -6.09 21.63
N GLY A 81 -23.98 -6.69 21.63
CA GLY A 81 -25.23 -6.03 21.95
C GLY A 81 -25.40 -5.78 23.43
#